data_AF-A0A2N2AST3-F1
#
_entry.id   AF-A0A2N2AST3-F1
#
_cell.length_a   1.000
_cell.length_b   1.000
_cell.length_c   1.000
_cell.angle_alpha   90.00
_cell.angle_beta   90.00
_cell.angle_gamma   90.00
#
_symmetry.space_group_name_H-M   'P 1'
#
loop_
_entity.id
_entity.type
_entity.pdbx_description
1 polymer ?
#
loop_
_entity_poly.entity_id
_entity_poly.type
_entity_poly.pdbx_seq_one_letter_code
_entity_poly.pdbx_strand_id
1 'polypeptide(L)' 'MAITDGLTRTLNRKAFLKRLEEELSRMSRENSFFCLIMFNINYFKRVNDKCGRR' A
#
# COMPACT_ATOMS: atom_id res chain seq x y z
N MET A 1 -13.07 -11.94 4.59
CA MET A 1 -12.32 -10.67 4.72
C MET A 1 -11.81 -10.28 3.34
N ALA A 2 -12.04 -9.04 2.89
CA ALA A 2 -11.58 -8.58 1.57
C ALA A 2 -10.05 -8.40 1.54
N ILE A 3 -9.43 -8.61 0.37
CA ILE A 3 -7.97 -8.45 0.14
C ILE A 3 -7.64 -7.06 -0.39
N THR A 4 -8.57 -6.44 -1.10
CA THR A 4 -8.41 -5.13 -1.74
C THR A 4 -9.14 -4.03 -0.97
N ASP A 5 -8.66 -2.80 -1.11
CA ASP A 5 -9.36 -1.58 -0.68
C ASP A 5 -10.50 -1.27 -1.66
N GLY A 6 -11.67 -0.91 -1.13
CA GLY A 6 -12.88 -0.72 -1.95
C GLY A 6 -12.84 0.52 -2.84
N LEU A 7 -12.10 1.55 -2.44
CA LEU A 7 -12.02 2.82 -3.16
C LEU A 7 -10.96 2.77 -4.27
N THR A 8 -9.77 2.27 -3.94
CA THR A 8 -8.59 2.33 -4.81
C THR A 8 -8.31 1.02 -5.54
N ARG A 9 -8.97 -0.08 -5.13
CA ARG A 9 -8.75 -1.46 -5.62
C ARG A 9 -7.32 -1.99 -5.43
N THR A 10 -6.46 -1.27 -4.72
CA THR A 10 -5.13 -1.76 -4.35
C THR A 10 -5.25 -2.78 -3.22
N LEU A 11 -4.15 -3.48 -2.87
CA LEU A 11 -4.12 -4.25 -1.64
C LEU A 11 -4.49 -3.35 -0.46
N ASN A 12 -5.38 -3.83 0.39
CA ASN A 12 -5.59 -3.15 1.66
C ASN A 12 -4.37 -3.34 2.56
N ARG A 13 -4.30 -2.56 3.64
CA ARG A 13 -3.16 -2.58 4.56
C ARG A 13 -2.81 -3.98 5.08
N LYS A 14 -3.81 -4.81 5.39
CA LYS A 14 -3.59 -6.16 5.92
C LYS A 14 -2.95 -7.07 4.87
N ALA A 15 -3.49 -7.06 3.65
CA ALA A 15 -2.97 -7.86 2.55
C ALA A 15 -1.58 -7.40 2.10
N PHE A 16 -1.35 -6.09 2.04
CA PHE A 16 -0.02 -5.52 1.75
C PHE A 16 1.04 -5.99 2.76
N LEU A 17 0.76 -5.87 4.06
CA LEU A 17 1.71 -6.27 5.11
C LEU A 17 2.03 -7.77 5.04
N LYS A 18 1.02 -8.62 4.86
CA LYS A 18 1.21 -10.06 4.68
C LYS A 18 2.12 -10.34 3.48
N ARG A 19 1.88 -9.66 2.36
CA ARG A 19 2.68 -9.84 1.16
C ARG A 19 4.13 -9.37 1.37
N LEU A 20 4.31 -8.21 2.02
CA LEU A 20 5.65 -7.69 2.33
C LEU A 20 6.47 -8.68 3.17
N GLU A 21 5.85 -9.31 4.18
CA GLU A 21 6.51 -10.31 5.02
C GLU A 21 6.92 -11.57 4.24
N GLU A 22 6.07 -12.04 3.31
CA GLU A 22 6.39 -13.13 2.40
C GLU A 22 7.58 -12.79 1.48
N GLU A 23 7.60 -11.58 0.93
CA GLU A 23 8.66 -11.09 0.05
C GLU A 23 9.98 -10.97 0.81
N LEU A 24 10.00 -10.32 1.98
CA LEU A 24 11.21 -10.20 2.82
C LEU A 24 11.77 -11.57 3.19
N SER A 25 10.90 -12.51 3.57
CA SER A 25 11.30 -13.89 3.87
C SER A 25 11.89 -14.62 2.67
N ARG A 26 11.35 -14.39 1.47
CA ARG A 26 11.89 -14.98 0.23
C ARG A 26 13.26 -14.39 -0.10
N MET A 27 13.40 -13.07 0.00
CA MET A 27 14.63 -12.38 -0.38
C MET A 27 15.79 -12.66 0.56
N SER A 28 15.49 -12.89 1.85
CA SER A 28 16.46 -13.43 2.81
C SER A 28 16.98 -14.81 2.43
N ARG A 29 16.15 -15.67 1.81
CA ARG A 29 16.57 -17.02 1.37
C ARG A 29 17.37 -16.99 0.05
N GLU A 30 17.01 -16.07 -0.84
CA GLU A 30 17.60 -15.95 -2.18
C GLU A 30 18.81 -15.00 -2.22
N ASN A 31 19.18 -14.38 -1.09
CA ASN A 31 20.21 -13.35 -0.99
C ASN A 31 20.04 -12.23 -2.04
N SER A 32 18.80 -11.74 -2.17
CA SER A 32 18.40 -10.78 -3.19
C SER A 32 17.99 -9.42 -2.58
N PHE A 33 17.99 -8.37 -3.39
CA PHE A 33 17.74 -6.98 -2.95
C PHE A 33 16.30 -6.54 -3.20
N PHE A 34 15.61 -6.07 -2.17
CA PHE A 34 14.27 -5.50 -2.30
C PHE A 34 14.30 -3.98 -2.27
N CYS A 35 13.32 -3.35 -2.91
CA CYS A 35 13.07 -1.92 -2.82
C CYS A 35 11.62 -1.68 -2.42
N LEU A 36 11.39 -0.74 -1.51
CA LEU A 36 10.07 -0.29 -1.11
C LEU A 36 9.93 1.20 -1.40
N ILE A 37 8.88 1.56 -2.14
CA ILE A 37 8.51 2.95 -2.39
C ILE A 37 7.25 3.26 -1.60
N MET A 38 7.33 4.25 -0.73
CA MET A 38 6.19 4.82 -0.03
C MET A 38 5.99 6.25 -0.51
N PHE A 39 4.78 6.57 -0.93
CA PHE A 39 4.42 7.92 -1.35
C PHE A 39 3.10 8.32 -0.72
N ASN A 40 2.88 9.64 -0.65
CA ASN A 40 1.64 10.23 -0.18
C ASN A 40 1.22 11.35 -1.14
N ILE A 41 -0.09 11.61 -1.22
CA ILE A 41 -0.62 12.69 -2.05
C ILE A 41 -0.50 14.01 -1.27
N ASN A 42 0.33 14.90 -1.77
CA ASN A 42 0.49 16.24 -1.18
C ASN A 42 -0.82 17.04 -1.27
N TYR A 43 -1.15 17.75 -0.19
CA TYR A 43 -2.36 18.59 -0.09
C TYR A 43 -3.70 17.85 -0.28
N PHE A 44 -3.75 16.53 -0.10
CA PHE A 44 -4.98 15.75 -0.29
C PHE A 44 -6.17 16.28 0.52
N LYS A 45 -5.92 16.80 1.73
CA LYS A 45 -6.95 17.47 2.54
C LYS A 45 -7.55 18.69 1.84
N ARG A 46 -6.73 19.56 1.23
CA ARG A 46 -7.22 20.75 0.52
C ARG A 46 -8.11 20.38 -0.66
N VAL A 47 -7.80 19.28 -1.35
CA VAL A 47 -8.63 18.76 -2.44
C VAL A 47 -9.98 18.29 -1.90
N ASN A 48 -9.98 17.47 -0.84
CA ASN A 48 -11.21 17.02 -0.20
C ASN A 48 -12.07 18.19 0.32
N ASP A 49 -11.44 19.20 0.91
CA ASP A 49 -12.13 20.38 1.44
C ASP A 49 -12.74 21.25 0.33
N LYS A 50 -12.12 21.30 -0.87
CA LYS A 50 -12.61 22.07 -2.03
C LYS A 50 -13.64 21.33 -2.88
N CYS A 51 -13.47 20.02 -3.06
CA CYS A 51 -14.29 19.21 -3.98
C CYS A 51 -15.40 18.44 -3.26
N GLY A 52 -15.38 18.41 -1.92
CA GLY A 52 -16.20 17.53 -1.11
C GLY A 52 -15.66 16.09 -1.09
N ARG A 53 -15.99 15.33 -0.04
CA ARG A 53 -15.79 13.88 -0.01
C ARG A 53 -17.07 13.22 -0.52
N ARG A 54 -16.98 12.43 -1.58
CA ARG A 54 -18.04 11.51 -2.03
C ARG A 54 -17.57 10.08 -1.85
#